data_AF-V6KWX9-F1
#
_entry.id   AF-V6KWX9-F1
#
_cell.length_a   1.000
_cell.length_b   1.000
_cell.length_c   1.000
_cell.angle_alpha   90.00
_cell.angle_beta   90.00
_cell.angle_gamma   90.00
#
_symmetry.space_group_name_H-M   'P 1'
#
loop_
_entity.id
_entity.type
_entity.pdbx_description
1 polymer ?
#
loop_
_entity_poly.entity_id
_entity_poly.type
_entity_poly.pdbx_seq_one_letter_code
_entity_poly.pdbx_strand_id
1 'polypeptide(L)' 'MDPEDRKIVTLARSARARNGVPEGAAVRDETGRTYVAGSVQLPSLALSALRTAIAT' A
#
# COMPACT_ATOMS: atom_id res chain seq x y z
N MET A 1 4.26 -19.26 -1.52
CA MET A 1 3.82 -17.98 -0.91
C MET A 1 2.69 -18.31 0.03
N ASP A 2 2.75 -17.84 1.27
CA ASP A 2 1.66 -18.01 2.22
C ASP A 2 0.37 -17.34 1.69
N PRO A 3 -0.84 -17.85 2.00
CA PRO A 3 -2.09 -17.21 1.60
C PRO A 3 -2.19 -15.74 2.05
N GLU A 4 -1.65 -15.39 3.21
CA GLU A 4 -1.64 -14.02 3.71
C GLU A 4 -0.67 -13.13 2.91
N ASP A 5 0.53 -13.61 2.58
CA ASP A 5 1.46 -12.89 1.72
C ASP A 5 0.81 -12.57 0.36
N ARG A 6 0.08 -13.55 -0.19
CA ARG A 6 -0.63 -13.39 -1.46
C ARG A 6 -1.74 -12.36 -1.37
N LYS A 7 -2.43 -12.30 -0.24
CA LYS A 7 -3.44 -11.27 0.04
C LYS A 7 -2.80 -9.88 0.09
N ILE A 8 -1.67 -9.71 0.79
CA ILE A 8 -0.95 -8.42 0.86
C ILE A 8 -0.54 -7.95 -0.54
N VAL A 9 0.04 -8.83 -1.36
CA VAL A 9 0.41 -8.51 -2.75
C VAL A 9 -0.81 -8.12 -3.58
N THR A 10 -1.93 -8.84 -3.42
CA THR A 10 -3.17 -8.57 -4.15
C THR A 10 -3.74 -7.19 -3.80
N LEU A 11 -3.74 -6.84 -2.51
CA LEU A 11 -4.20 -5.53 -2.04
C LEU A 11 -3.32 -4.39 -2.56
N ALA A 12 -2.01 -4.54 -2.49
CA ALA A 12 -1.05 -3.55 -3.00
C ALA A 12 -1.25 -3.29 -4.51
N ARG A 13 -1.40 -4.35 -5.31
CA ARG A 13 -1.68 -4.23 -6.75
C ARG A 13 -3.03 -3.56 -7.02
N SER A 14 -4.05 -3.90 -6.23
CA SER A 14 -5.39 -3.31 -6.35
C SER A 14 -5.39 -1.82 -6.02
N ALA A 15 -4.64 -1.39 -5.01
CA ALA A 15 -4.51 0.02 -4.65
C ALA A 15 -3.80 0.82 -5.74
N ARG A 16 -2.71 0.28 -6.28
CA ARG A 16 -2.00 0.86 -7.43
C ARG A 16 -2.94 1.07 -8.62
N ALA A 17 -3.65 0.02 -9.02
CA ALA A 17 -4.54 0.07 -10.18
C ALA A 17 -5.73 1.03 -9.97
N ARG A 18 -6.35 1.01 -8.79
CA ARG A 18 -7.53 1.83 -8.47
C ARG A 18 -7.21 3.32 -8.42
N ASN A 19 -6.04 3.68 -7.91
CA ASN A 19 -5.65 5.07 -7.73
C ASN A 19 -4.86 5.61 -8.92
N GLY A 20 -4.51 4.78 -9.91
CA GLY A 20 -3.71 5.20 -11.08
C GLY A 20 -2.30 5.68 -10.72
N VAL A 21 -1.77 5.25 -9.58
CA VAL A 21 -0.47 5.70 -9.07
C VAL A 21 0.65 4.73 -9.47
N PRO A 22 1.93 5.18 -9.47
CA PRO A 22 3.04 4.30 -9.81
C PRO A 22 3.22 3.13 -8.83
N GLU A 23 2.96 3.34 -7.54
CA GLU A 23 3.17 2.36 -6.48
C GLU A 23 1.92 2.17 -5.60
N GLY A 24 1.66 0.93 -5.20
CA GLY A 24 0.71 0.59 -4.15
C GLY A 24 1.39 -0.30 -3.11
N ALA A 25 1.01 -0.16 -1.86
CA ALA A 25 1.55 -0.93 -0.74
C ALA A 25 0.42 -1.42 0.16
N ALA A 26 0.66 -2.58 0.77
CA ALA A 26 -0.17 -3.12 1.82
C ALA A 26 0.75 -3.64 2.94
N VAL A 27 0.42 -3.32 4.19
CA VAL A 27 1.20 -3.70 5.38
C VAL A 27 0.24 -4.33 6.39
N ARG A 28 0.72 -5.32 7.12
CA ARG A 28 -0.01 -5.94 8.23
C ARG A 28 0.75 -5.73 9.52
N ASP A 29 0.05 -5.37 10.58
CA ASP A 29 0.63 -5.27 11.93
C ASP A 29 0.52 -6.60 12.70
N GLU A 30 1.15 -6.67 13.87
CA GLU A 30 1.09 -7.84 14.76
C GLU A 30 -0.31 -8.15 15.30
N THR A 31 -1.22 -7.16 15.30
CA THR A 31 -2.63 -7.33 15.72
C THR A 31 -3.51 -7.88 14.61
N GLY A 32 -2.97 -7.99 13.39
CA GLY A 32 -3.62 -8.51 12.21
C GLY A 32 -4.36 -7.48 11.36
N ARG A 33 -4.25 -6.18 11.68
CA ARG A 33 -4.85 -5.11 10.87
C ARG A 33 -4.05 -4.94 9.59
N THR A 34 -4.74 -4.67 8.49
CA THR A 34 -4.12 -4.44 7.19
C THR A 34 -4.32 -3.00 6.75
N TYR A 35 -3.23 -2.33 6.43
CA TYR A 35 -3.19 -0.96 5.96
C TYR A 35 -2.80 -0.94 4.49
N VAL A 36 -3.47 -0.14 3.67
CA VAL A 36 -3.30 -0.14 2.21
C VAL A 36 -3.28 1.28 1.70
N ALA A 37 -2.26 1.63 0.89
CA ALA A 37 -2.14 2.95 0.33
C ALA A 37 -1.43 2.97 -1.04
N GLY A 38 -1.52 4.11 -1.72
CA GLY A 38 -0.77 4.43 -2.93
C GLY A 38 0.33 5.46 -2.68
N SER A 39 1.26 5.61 -3.61
CA SER A 39 2.24 6.70 -3.59
C SER A 39 1.58 8.06 -3.79
N VAL A 40 2.13 9.10 -3.17
CA VAL A 40 1.71 10.50 -3.34
C VAL A 40 2.79 11.24 -4.11
N GLN A 41 2.39 11.92 -5.20
CA GLN A 41 3.29 12.67 -6.07
C GLN A 41 2.71 14.06 -6.31
N LEU A 42 2.91 14.94 -5.34
CA LEU A 42 2.54 16.36 -5.41
C LEU A 42 3.81 17.22 -5.54
N PRO A 43 3.73 18.44 -6.10
CA PRO A 43 4.90 19.28 -6.32
C PRO A 43 5.74 19.56 -5.06
N SER A 44 5.11 19.65 -3.89
CA SER A 44 5.76 19.92 -2.60
C SER A 44 5.91 18.68 -1.72
N LEU A 45 5.39 17.52 -2.12
CA LEU A 45 5.39 16.32 -1.29
C LEU A 45 5.37 15.05 -2.13
N ALA A 46 6.44 14.26 -2.01
CA ALA A 46 6.54 12.95 -2.60
C ALA A 46 6.65 11.89 -1.48
N LEU A 47 5.69 10.96 -1.43
CA LEU A 47 5.69 9.85 -0.48
C LEU A 47 5.56 8.53 -1.24
N SER A 48 6.42 7.57 -0.89
CA SER A 48 6.26 6.19 -1.37
C SER A 48 4.99 5.57 -0.80
N ALA A 49 4.46 4.57 -1.49
CA ALA A 49 3.23 3.91 -1.06
C ALA A 49 3.36 3.30 0.36
N LEU A 50 4.55 2.81 0.72
CA LEU A 50 4.82 2.26 2.05
C LEU A 50 4.71 3.32 3.15
N ARG A 51 5.26 4.53 2.93
CA ARG A 51 5.17 5.62 3.93
C ARG A 51 3.72 6.02 4.16
N THR A 52 2.92 6.08 3.10
CA THR A 52 1.50 6.37 3.22
C THR A 52 0.77 5.24 3.95
N ALA A 53 1.08 3.97 3.66
CA ALA A 53 0.41 2.82 4.25
C ALA A 53 0.62 2.69 5.77
N ILE A 54 1.77 3.11 6.31
CA ILE A 54 1.99 3.07 7.77
C ILE A 54 1.46 4.31 8.51
N ALA A 55 1.00 5.33 7.76
CA ALA A 55 0.48 6.58 8.32
C ALA A 55 -1.06 6.63 8.40
N THR A 56 -1.74 5.60 7.90
CA THR A 56 -3.21 5.45 7.91
C THR A 56 -3.70 4.64 9.10
#